data_AF-A0A956JK63-F1
#
_entry.id   AF-A0A956JK63-F1
#
_cell.length_a   1.000
_cell.length_b   1.000
_cell.length_c   1.000
_cell.angle_alpha   90.00
_cell.angle_beta   90.00
_cell.angle_gamma   90.00
#
_symmetry.space_group_name_H-M   'P 1'
#
loop_
_entity.id
_entity.type
_entity.pdbx_description
1 polymer ?
#
loop_
_entity_poly.entity_id
_entity_poly.type
_entity_poly.pdbx_seq_one_letter_code
_entity_poly.pdbx_strand_id
1 'polypeptide(L)'
;NVVSLHSGLPISVVDLDRARAPLSIALAAPRSTYVFNASGQVIDVGDLLCLHDADGPCANPVKDSQRTKTNAETRRILAVVWGTDNLPDRAEAAASWYRELLERFGAATEAVTIEVDA
;
A
#
# COMPACT_ATOMS: atom_id res chain seq x y z
N ASN A 1 -7.04 -9.24 2.08
CA ASN A 1 -8.27 -9.52 1.32
C ASN A 1 -9.56 -9.41 2.13
N VAL A 2 -9.71 -10.05 3.30
CA VAL A 2 -11.00 -9.99 4.05
C VAL A 2 -11.44 -8.57 4.39
N VAL A 3 -10.52 -7.72 4.84
CA VAL A 3 -10.82 -6.32 5.18
C VAL A 3 -11.23 -5.51 3.97
N SER A 4 -10.44 -5.55 2.89
CA SER A 4 -10.75 -4.81 1.66
C SER A 4 -12.08 -5.22 1.02
N LEU A 5 -12.41 -6.52 1.08
CA LEU A 5 -13.70 -7.02 0.60
C LEU A 5 -14.88 -6.44 1.41
N HIS A 6 -14.76 -6.40 2.73
CA HIS A 6 -15.84 -5.94 3.61
C HIS A 6 -15.95 -4.40 3.66
N SER A 7 -14.82 -3.70 3.73
CA SER A 7 -14.80 -2.24 3.73
C SER A 7 -15.11 -1.66 2.35
N GLY A 8 -14.86 -2.40 1.27
CA GLY A 8 -14.91 -1.89 -0.09
C GLY A 8 -13.76 -0.92 -0.42
N LEU A 9 -12.76 -0.80 0.46
CA LEU A 9 -11.59 0.04 0.25
C LEU A 9 -10.40 -0.80 -0.24
N PRO A 10 -9.68 -0.35 -1.28
CA PRO A 10 -8.45 -1.00 -1.69
C PRO A 10 -7.38 -0.90 -0.60
N ILE A 11 -6.59 -1.97 -0.45
CA ILE A 11 -5.49 -2.03 0.52
C ILE A 11 -4.26 -2.56 -0.21
N SER A 12 -3.20 -1.75 -0.23
CA SER A 12 -1.88 -2.17 -0.69
C SER A 12 -1.08 -2.76 0.46
N VAL A 13 -0.26 -3.77 0.18
CA VAL A 13 0.65 -4.37 1.17
C VAL A 13 2.04 -4.52 0.56
N VAL A 14 2.98 -3.68 1.02
CA VAL A 14 4.37 -3.71 0.57
C VAL A 14 5.28 -4.28 1.64
N ASP A 15 6.29 -5.02 1.19
CA ASP A 15 7.38 -5.52 2.02
C ASP A 15 8.38 -4.40 2.30
N LEU A 16 8.55 -4.06 3.59
CA LEU A 16 9.45 -2.98 4.03
C LEU A 16 10.93 -3.36 3.90
N ASP A 17 11.28 -4.64 3.85
CA ASP A 17 12.64 -5.10 3.61
C ASP A 17 13.02 -5.02 2.12
N ARG A 18 12.03 -4.84 1.24
CA ARG A 18 12.22 -4.69 -0.21
C ARG A 18 12.00 -3.27 -0.71
N ALA A 19 11.27 -2.43 0.03
CA ALA A 19 11.09 -1.02 -0.28
C ALA A 19 12.30 -0.18 0.13
N ARG A 20 12.52 0.96 -0.54
CA ARG A 20 13.63 1.88 -0.24
C ARG A 20 13.13 3.21 0.31
N ALA A 21 13.46 3.54 1.56
CA ALA A 21 13.12 4.84 2.14
C ALA A 21 13.80 6.02 1.38
N PRO A 22 13.21 7.23 1.37
CA PRO A 22 11.94 7.60 2.02
C PRO A 22 10.71 7.06 1.28
N LEU A 23 9.62 6.87 2.02
CA LEU A 23 8.32 6.52 1.47
C LEU A 23 7.45 7.78 1.39
N SER A 24 6.65 7.92 0.33
CA SER A 24 5.72 9.04 0.17
C SER A 24 4.47 8.64 -0.60
N ILE A 25 3.40 9.41 -0.48
CA ILE A 25 2.19 9.25 -1.28
C ILE A 25 2.12 10.43 -2.25
N ALA A 26 2.12 10.15 -3.55
CA ALA A 26 2.12 11.16 -4.59
C ALA A 26 1.48 10.64 -5.89
N LEU A 27 1.19 11.54 -6.82
CA LEU A 27 0.87 11.15 -8.19
C LEU A 27 2.16 10.67 -8.88
N ALA A 28 2.10 9.52 -9.53
CA ALA A 28 3.23 9.06 -10.32
C ALA A 28 3.39 9.94 -11.58
N ALA A 29 4.65 10.17 -11.96
CA ALA A 29 4.96 10.99 -13.14
C ALA A 29 4.30 10.40 -14.41
N PRO A 30 3.98 11.23 -15.42
CA PRO A 30 3.37 10.75 -16.65
C PRO A 30 4.16 9.60 -17.29
N ARG A 31 3.46 8.57 -17.76
CA ARG A 31 4.02 7.34 -18.34
C ARG A 31 4.83 6.48 -17.37
N SER A 32 4.69 6.68 -16.06
CA SER A 32 5.25 5.76 -15.07
C SER A 32 4.63 4.38 -15.19
N THR A 33 5.45 3.34 -15.11
CA THR A 33 4.99 1.94 -15.19
C THR A 33 5.72 1.09 -14.16
N TYR A 34 5.14 -0.05 -13.79
CA TYR A 34 5.88 -1.11 -13.11
C TYR A 34 5.33 -2.50 -13.45
N VAL A 35 6.19 -3.50 -13.30
CA VAL A 35 5.79 -4.91 -13.30
C VAL A 35 5.02 -5.20 -12.01
N PHE A 36 3.80 -5.73 -12.08
CA PHE A 36 2.96 -5.96 -10.90
C PHE A 36 2.81 -7.44 -10.50
N ASN A 37 3.36 -8.36 -11.31
CA ASN A 37 3.37 -9.79 -10.99
C ASN A 37 4.61 -10.52 -11.50
N ALA A 38 4.77 -11.76 -11.03
CA ALA A 38 5.91 -12.62 -11.36
C ALA A 38 6.00 -12.99 -12.85
N SER A 39 4.90 -12.92 -13.60
CA SER A 39 4.86 -13.20 -15.03
C SER A 39 5.35 -12.03 -15.89
N GLY A 40 5.76 -10.91 -15.28
CA GLY A 40 6.30 -9.75 -16.00
C GLY A 40 5.22 -8.83 -16.57
N GLN A 41 3.95 -8.96 -16.19
CA GLN A 41 2.92 -8.04 -16.67
C GLN A 41 3.14 -6.65 -16.10
N VAL A 42 3.01 -5.65 -16.97
CA VAL A 42 3.24 -4.23 -16.68
C VAL A 42 1.90 -3.51 -16.58
N ILE A 43 1.82 -2.56 -15.65
CA ILE A 43 0.70 -1.63 -15.53
C ILE A 43 1.21 -0.21 -15.75
N ASP A 44 0.43 0.60 -16.46
CA ASP A 44 0.62 2.06 -16.54
C ASP A 44 -0.03 2.70 -15.31
N VAL A 45 0.76 3.49 -14.60
CA VAL A 45 0.36 4.20 -13.39
C VAL A 45 0.59 5.69 -13.50
N GLY A 46 0.94 6.20 -14.69
CA GLY A 46 1.09 7.63 -14.91
C GLY A 46 -0.14 8.40 -14.45
N ASP A 47 0.10 9.48 -13.71
CA ASP A 47 -0.93 10.36 -13.15
C ASP A 47 -1.87 9.70 -12.13
N LEU A 48 -1.58 8.47 -11.69
CA LEU A 48 -2.31 7.80 -10.61
C LEU A 48 -1.64 8.04 -9.25
N LEU A 49 -2.47 8.13 -8.21
CA LEU A 49 -2.01 8.15 -6.83
C LEU A 49 -1.31 6.84 -6.48
N CYS A 50 -0.08 6.92 -6.01
CA CYS A 50 0.76 5.79 -5.68
C CYS A 50 1.44 5.99 -4.32
N LEU A 51 1.78 4.87 -3.68
CA LEU A 51 2.87 4.83 -2.71
C LEU A 51 4.17 4.80 -3.51
N HIS A 52 5.07 5.72 -3.18
CA HIS A 52 6.41 5.82 -3.71
C HIS A 52 7.41 5.37 -2.66
N ASP A 53 8.50 4.80 -3.16
CA ASP A 53 9.74 4.69 -2.41
C ASP A 53 10.84 5.44 -3.20
N ALA A 54 12.09 5.37 -2.76
CA ALA A 54 13.21 6.07 -3.39
C ALA A 54 13.47 5.68 -4.87
N ASP A 55 12.90 4.56 -5.34
CA ASP A 55 13.04 4.10 -6.72
C ASP A 55 11.82 4.43 -7.58
N GLY A 56 10.79 5.06 -7.00
CA GLY A 56 9.57 5.47 -7.68
C GLY A 56 8.31 4.74 -7.17
N PRO A 57 7.23 4.74 -7.97
CA PRO A 57 5.96 4.16 -7.53
C PRO A 57 6.12 2.65 -7.29
N CYS A 58 5.62 2.19 -6.14
CA CYS A 58 5.78 0.82 -5.68
C CYS A 58 4.45 0.15 -5.27
N ALA A 59 3.38 0.91 -5.10
CA ALA A 59 2.02 0.38 -4.94
C ALA A 59 0.97 1.43 -5.29
N ASN A 60 -0.25 1.00 -5.60
CA ASN A 60 -1.39 1.88 -5.85
C ASN A 60 -2.71 1.17 -5.49
N PRO A 61 -3.87 1.86 -5.53
CA PRO A 61 -5.19 1.27 -5.25
C PRO A 61 -5.63 0.09 -6.14
N VAL A 62 -4.84 -0.30 -7.15
CA VAL A 62 -5.21 -1.28 -8.18
C VAL A 62 -4.29 -2.51 -8.14
N LYS A 63 -2.97 -2.33 -8.18
CA LYS A 63 -1.95 -3.39 -8.19
C LYS A 63 -0.67 -2.93 -7.51
N ASP A 64 -0.11 -3.75 -6.62
CA ASP A 64 1.21 -3.47 -6.04
C ASP A 64 2.35 -3.91 -6.97
N SER A 65 3.49 -3.20 -6.91
CA SER A 65 4.68 -3.55 -7.71
C SER A 65 5.25 -4.89 -7.28
N GLN A 66 5.69 -5.68 -8.26
CA GLN A 66 6.40 -6.94 -8.03
C GLN A 66 7.72 -6.71 -7.28
N ARG A 67 8.33 -5.53 -7.41
CA ARG A 67 9.60 -5.16 -6.76
C ARG A 67 9.49 -5.14 -5.24
N THR A 68 8.38 -4.66 -4.70
CA THR A 68 8.12 -4.49 -3.26
C THR A 68 7.07 -5.47 -2.73
N LYS A 69 6.65 -6.44 -3.55
CA LYS A 69 5.64 -7.43 -3.17
C LYS A 69 6.08 -8.30 -1.99
N THR A 70 5.15 -8.68 -1.13
CA THR A 70 5.43 -9.66 -0.08
C THR A 70 5.71 -11.05 -0.64
N ASN A 71 6.44 -11.85 0.12
CA ASN A 71 6.75 -13.25 -0.16
C ASN A 71 6.71 -14.06 1.16
N ALA A 72 7.12 -15.33 1.11
CA ALA A 72 7.11 -16.21 2.28
C ALA A 72 8.11 -15.81 3.39
N GLU A 73 9.11 -14.99 3.07
CA GLU A 73 10.15 -14.52 3.99
C GLU A 73 9.79 -13.17 4.62
N THR A 74 8.83 -12.42 4.06
CA THR A 74 8.41 -11.10 4.55
C THR A 74 8.07 -11.13 6.04
N ARG A 75 8.73 -10.26 6.82
CA ARG A 75 8.45 -10.08 8.26
C ARG A 75 7.92 -8.70 8.61
N ARG A 76 8.18 -7.70 7.76
CA ARG A 76 7.79 -6.30 7.98
C ARG A 76 7.03 -5.79 6.78
N ILE A 77 5.84 -5.27 7.00
CA ILE A 77 4.99 -4.72 5.94
C ILE A 77 4.59 -3.29 6.26
N LEU A 78 4.36 -2.52 5.21
CA LEU A 78 3.51 -1.33 5.27
C LEU A 78 2.21 -1.66 4.55
N ALA A 79 1.10 -1.45 5.24
CA ALA A 79 -0.23 -1.52 4.66
C ALA A 79 -0.79 -0.12 4.44
N VAL A 80 -1.29 0.16 3.25
CA VAL A 80 -1.93 1.45 2.91
C VAL A 80 -3.39 1.19 2.59
N VAL A 81 -4.29 1.80 3.39
CA VAL A 81 -5.73 1.78 3.12
C VAL A 81 -6.08 3.02 2.31
N TRP A 82 -6.56 2.82 1.09
CA TRP A 82 -6.89 3.91 0.18
C TRP A 82 -8.35 4.36 0.39
N GLY A 83 -8.52 5.48 1.08
CA GLY A 83 -9.83 6.07 1.41
C GLY A 83 -10.30 7.18 0.45
N THR A 84 -11.42 7.80 0.79
CA THR A 84 -11.94 9.01 0.15
C THR A 84 -12.60 9.91 1.19
N ASP A 85 -12.43 11.22 1.04
CA ASP A 85 -13.04 12.22 1.95
C ASP A 85 -14.57 12.22 1.88
N ASN A 86 -15.17 11.65 0.82
CA ASN A 86 -16.62 11.49 0.70
C ASN A 86 -17.20 10.42 1.64
N LEU A 87 -16.34 9.58 2.23
CA LEU A 87 -16.70 8.52 3.18
C LEU A 87 -15.78 8.63 4.41
N PRO A 88 -15.97 9.67 5.24
CA PRO A 88 -15.15 9.88 6.43
C PRO A 88 -15.20 8.64 7.33
N ASP A 89 -14.14 8.47 8.13
CA ASP A 89 -13.95 7.40 9.10
C ASP A 89 -13.83 5.98 8.51
N ARG A 90 -14.22 5.76 7.26
CA ARG A 90 -14.26 4.42 6.65
C ARG A 90 -12.86 3.80 6.51
N ALA A 91 -11.87 4.61 6.14
CA ALA A 91 -10.48 4.16 6.04
C ALA A 91 -9.90 3.83 7.42
N GLU A 92 -10.19 4.66 8.43
CA GLU A 92 -9.74 4.44 9.80
C GLU A 92 -10.37 3.19 10.41
N ALA A 93 -11.69 2.99 10.24
CA ALA A 93 -12.37 1.78 10.69
C ALA A 93 -11.80 0.51 10.02
N ALA A 94 -11.51 0.57 8.71
CA ALA A 94 -10.88 -0.54 8.00
C ALA A 94 -9.45 -0.80 8.50
N ALA A 95 -8.65 0.24 8.74
CA ALA A 95 -7.31 0.12 9.28
C ALA A 95 -7.30 -0.47 10.71
N SER A 96 -8.22 -0.01 11.57
CA SER A 96 -8.38 -0.50 12.94
C SER A 96 -8.69 -2.00 12.93
N TRP A 97 -9.70 -2.43 12.17
CA TRP A 97 -10.04 -3.84 12.08
C TRP A 97 -8.91 -4.66 11.43
N TYR A 98 -8.19 -4.10 10.46
CA TYR A 98 -7.06 -4.80 9.86
C TYR A 98 -5.95 -5.07 10.87
N ARG A 99 -5.63 -4.09 11.73
CA ARG A 99 -4.67 -4.25 12.84
C ARG A 99 -5.13 -5.32 13.82
N GLU A 100 -6.39 -5.28 14.26
CA GLU A 100 -6.95 -6.31 15.16
C GLU A 100 -6.80 -7.72 14.58
N LEU A 101 -7.08 -7.90 13.29
CA LEU A 101 -6.91 -9.19 12.63
C LEU A 101 -5.46 -9.66 12.66
N LEU A 102 -4.51 -8.78 12.31
CA LEU A 102 -3.08 -9.08 12.30
C LEU A 102 -2.56 -9.43 13.71
N GLU A 103 -2.99 -8.68 14.72
CA GLU A 103 -2.63 -8.91 16.13
C GLU A 103 -3.13 -10.26 16.64
N ARG A 104 -4.32 -10.71 16.22
CA ARG A 104 -4.82 -12.08 16.53
C ARG A 104 -3.97 -13.19 15.93
N PHE A 105 -3.21 -12.90 14.88
CA PHE A 105 -2.23 -13.83 14.29
C PHE A 105 -0.80 -13.60 14.81
N GLY A 106 -0.63 -12.80 15.87
CA GLY A 106 0.65 -12.60 16.54
C GLY A 106 1.55 -11.53 15.92
N ALA A 107 1.04 -10.71 14.99
CA ALA A 107 1.78 -9.56 14.49
C ALA A 107 1.72 -8.39 15.50
N ALA A 108 2.82 -7.64 15.60
CA ALA A 108 2.80 -6.32 16.21
C ALA A 108 2.42 -5.28 15.15
N THR A 109 1.57 -4.30 15.49
CA THR A 109 1.17 -3.27 14.55
C THR A 109 1.22 -1.88 15.17
N GLU A 110 1.70 -0.91 14.39
CA GLU A 110 1.75 0.50 14.76
C GLU A 110 1.09 1.34 13.67
N ALA A 111 0.48 2.46 14.06
CA ALA A 111 -0.01 3.44 13.11
C ALA A 111 1.16 4.31 12.62
N VAL A 112 1.18 4.58 11.31
CA VAL A 112 2.19 5.46 10.71
C VAL A 112 1.69 6.89 10.72
N THR A 113 2.48 7.81 11.26
CA THR A 113 2.21 9.25 11.14
C THR A 113 2.51 9.70 9.71
N ILE A 114 1.52 10.30 9.06
CA ILE A 114 1.68 10.88 7.72
C ILE A 114 2.08 12.34 7.91
N GLU A 115 3.27 12.70 7.46
CA GLU A 115 3.71 14.08 7.36
C GLU A 115 3.23 14.65 6.02
N VAL A 116 2.52 15.77 6.08
CA VAL A 116 2.04 16.49 4.90
C VAL A 116 2.90 17.74 4.76
N ASP A 117 3.68 17.82 3.69
CA ASP A 117 4.42 19.04 3.37
C ASP A 117 3.42 20.19 3.16
N ALA A 118 3.65 21.29 3.88
CA ALA A 118 2.77 22.47 3.90
C ALA A 118 2.87 23.33 2.64
#